data_AF-A0A6A1PZF6-F1
#
_entry.id   AF-A0A6A1PZF6-F1
#
_cell.length_a   1.000
_cell.length_b   1.000
_cell.length_c   1.000
_cell.angle_alpha   90.00
_cell.angle_beta   90.00
_cell.angle_gamma   90.00
#
_symmetry.space_group_name_H-M   'P 1'
#
loop_
_entity.id
_entity.type
_entity.pdbx_description
1 polymer ?
#
loop_
_entity_poly.entity_id
_entity_poly.type
_entity_poly.pdbx_seq_one_letter_code
_entity_poly.pdbx_strand_id
1 'polypeptide(L)'
;DCQTPTGWNCSGYDDRENDLFLCDTNTCKFDGECLRIGDTVTCVCQFKCNSDYVPVCGSNGESYQNECYLRQAACKQQSEILVVSEGSCATDAGSGSGDGVQNDKKLNN
;
A
#
# COMPACT_ATOMS: atom_id res chain seq x y z
N ASP A 1 -0.65 -28.56 39.27
CA ASP A 1 -1.59 -27.48 39.65
C ASP A 1 -0.98 -26.11 39.42
N CYS A 2 -1.52 -25.35 38.46
CA CYS A 2 -1.33 -23.90 38.40
C CYS A 2 -2.66 -23.26 38.85
N GLN A 3 -2.73 -22.73 40.06
CA GLN A 3 -3.86 -21.95 40.54
C GLN A 3 -3.53 -20.47 40.45
N THR A 4 -4.04 -19.75 39.43
CA THR A 4 -4.25 -18.30 39.50
C THR A 4 -5.53 -17.90 38.73
N PRO A 5 -6.27 -16.87 39.17
CA PRO A 5 -7.61 -16.55 38.65
C PRO A 5 -7.60 -15.76 37.31
N THR A 6 -6.43 -15.43 36.77
CA THR A 6 -6.28 -14.72 35.48
C THR A 6 -5.47 -15.48 34.44
N GLY A 7 -5.22 -16.78 34.67
CA GLY A 7 -5.13 -17.76 33.59
C GLY A 7 -3.97 -17.66 32.60
N TRP A 8 -2.85 -17.01 32.90
CA TRP A 8 -1.66 -17.07 32.03
C TRP A 8 -0.38 -17.02 32.85
N ASN A 9 0.12 -18.19 33.24
CA ASN A 9 1.56 -18.49 33.34
C ASN A 9 1.77 -19.89 33.96
N CYS A 10 2.08 -20.87 33.10
CA CYS A 10 2.84 -22.04 33.51
C CYS A 10 4.05 -22.11 32.57
N SER A 11 5.26 -22.01 33.13
CA SER A 11 6.51 -22.00 32.38
C SER A 11 6.86 -23.40 31.86
N GLY A 12 7.09 -23.48 30.54
CA GLY A 12 7.92 -24.52 29.93
C GLY A 12 7.20 -25.48 28.98
N TYR A 13 6.99 -25.05 27.72
CA TYR A 13 7.02 -25.92 26.54
C TYR A 13 7.31 -25.06 25.30
N ASP A 14 8.52 -25.25 24.72
CA ASP A 14 8.91 -24.99 23.32
C ASP A 14 8.83 -23.56 22.78
N ASP A 15 9.93 -23.08 22.21
CA ASP A 15 10.10 -21.83 21.43
C ASP A 15 9.20 -21.72 20.16
N ARG A 16 7.87 -21.85 20.31
CA ARG A 16 6.87 -21.74 19.23
C ARG A 16 5.92 -20.56 19.40
N GLU A 17 6.20 -19.67 20.35
CA GLU A 17 5.39 -18.48 20.62
C GLU A 17 5.82 -17.24 19.82
N ASN A 18 6.80 -17.37 18.92
CA ASN A 18 7.28 -16.26 18.07
C ASN A 18 6.80 -16.34 16.60
N ASP A 19 6.20 -17.46 16.19
CA ASP A 19 5.70 -17.68 14.82
C ASP A 19 4.20 -17.41 14.65
N LEU A 20 3.46 -17.20 15.74
CA LEU A 20 2.06 -16.80 15.71
C LEU A 20 1.87 -15.27 15.64
N PHE A 21 2.96 -14.51 15.82
CA PHE A 21 2.99 -13.04 15.89
C PHE A 21 3.36 -12.35 14.57
N LEU A 22 3.41 -13.08 13.45
CA LEU A 22 3.99 -12.59 12.19
C LEU A 22 3.00 -11.86 11.26
N CYS A 23 1.70 -12.02 11.51
CA CYS A 23 0.64 -11.16 10.97
C CYS A 23 -0.33 -10.82 12.09
N ASP A 24 0.08 -9.94 12.99
CA ASP A 24 -0.95 -9.15 13.64
C ASP A 24 -1.61 -8.26 12.59
N THR A 25 -2.89 -7.97 12.76
CA THR A 25 -3.60 -6.90 12.03
C THR A 25 -2.90 -5.54 12.10
N ASN A 26 -1.83 -5.44 12.91
CA ASN A 26 -0.93 -4.30 12.99
C ASN A 26 0.16 -4.25 11.91
N THR A 27 0.60 -5.37 11.34
CA THR A 27 1.68 -5.46 10.33
C THR A 27 1.20 -5.64 8.90
N CYS A 28 -0.07 -5.97 8.69
CA CYS A 28 -0.71 -6.06 7.38
C CYS A 28 -1.98 -5.20 7.35
N LYS A 29 -1.80 -3.88 7.19
CA LYS A 29 -2.84 -2.85 7.10
C LYS A 29 -3.11 -2.45 5.65
N PHE A 30 -4.07 -1.54 5.48
CA PHE A 30 -4.46 -0.92 4.21
C PHE A 30 -4.98 -1.95 3.20
N ASP A 31 -6.00 -2.70 3.59
CA ASP A 31 -6.65 -3.75 2.77
C ASP A 31 -5.70 -4.89 2.31
N GLY A 32 -4.61 -5.10 3.03
CA GLY A 32 -3.74 -6.27 2.83
C GLY A 32 -4.37 -7.55 3.35
N GLU A 33 -4.25 -8.63 2.58
CA GLU A 33 -4.68 -9.96 3.00
C GLU A 33 -3.50 -10.71 3.60
N CYS A 34 -3.61 -11.10 4.86
CA CYS A 34 -2.58 -11.96 5.43
C CYS A 34 -2.81 -13.42 5.03
N LEU A 35 -1.88 -13.99 4.28
CA LEU A 35 -1.92 -15.38 3.84
C LEU A 35 -0.75 -16.17 4.43
N ARG A 36 -1.04 -17.40 4.86
CA ARG A 36 -0.03 -18.38 5.25
C ARG A 36 0.28 -19.28 4.07
N ILE A 37 1.49 -19.18 3.52
CA ILE A 37 1.96 -19.95 2.38
C ILE A 37 3.06 -20.90 2.90
N GLY A 38 2.67 -22.16 3.15
CA GLY A 38 3.54 -23.13 3.83
C GLY A 38 3.76 -22.73 5.28
N ASP A 39 5.04 -22.59 5.67
CA ASP A 39 5.44 -22.14 7.01
C ASP A 39 5.66 -20.62 7.10
N THR A 40 5.51 -19.88 5.98
CA THR A 40 5.69 -18.42 5.94
C THR A 40 4.35 -17.70 5.98
N VAL A 41 4.28 -16.64 6.78
CA VAL A 41 3.14 -15.72 6.84
C VAL A 41 3.51 -14.46 6.04
N THR A 42 2.69 -14.11 5.05
CA THR A 42 2.97 -13.01 4.10
C THR A 42 1.76 -12.08 3.98
N CYS A 43 2.01 -10.77 4.02
CA CYS A 43 1.01 -9.76 3.70
C CYS A 43 0.89 -9.62 2.17
N VAL A 44 -0.27 -9.94 1.62
CA VAL A 44 -0.53 -9.92 0.19
C VAL A 44 -1.37 -8.69 -0.16
N CYS A 45 -0.75 -7.77 -0.89
CA CYS A 45 -1.37 -6.53 -1.38
C CYS A 45 -1.87 -6.68 -2.82
N GLN A 46 -2.82 -7.60 -3.03
CA GLN A 46 -3.39 -7.90 -4.34
C GLN A 46 -4.65 -7.08 -4.62
N PHE A 47 -4.47 -5.94 -5.29
CA PHE A 47 -5.56 -5.04 -5.63
C PHE A 47 -5.96 -5.26 -7.09
N LYS A 48 -7.26 -5.40 -7.35
CA LYS A 48 -7.82 -5.42 -8.71
C LYS A 48 -8.03 -3.99 -9.17
N CYS A 49 -6.97 -3.34 -9.62
CA CYS A 49 -7.04 -1.99 -10.16
C CYS A 49 -7.44 -2.00 -11.64
N ASN A 50 -8.27 -1.03 -12.03
CA ASN A 50 -8.48 -0.69 -13.43
C ASN A 50 -7.23 -0.01 -13.99
N SER A 51 -7.06 -0.09 -15.32
CA SER A 51 -5.97 0.58 -16.03
C SER A 51 -6.31 2.02 -16.42
N ASP A 52 -7.40 2.56 -15.88
CA ASP A 52 -7.83 3.94 -16.12
C ASP A 52 -6.78 4.90 -15.56
N TYR A 53 -6.40 5.89 -16.37
CA TYR A 53 -5.42 6.90 -16.02
C TYR A 53 -6.13 8.13 -15.45
N VAL A 54 -6.22 8.17 -14.11
CA VAL A 54 -6.82 9.26 -13.33
C VAL A 54 -5.83 9.61 -12.23
N PRO A 55 -4.76 10.35 -12.56
CA PRO A 55 -3.62 10.48 -11.68
C PRO A 55 -3.99 11.18 -10.37
N VAL A 56 -3.34 10.78 -9.27
CA VAL A 56 -3.52 11.37 -7.94
C VAL A 56 -2.16 11.59 -7.27
N CYS A 57 -2.06 12.66 -6.50
CA CYS A 57 -0.89 12.97 -5.70
C CYS A 57 -1.07 12.42 -4.29
N GLY A 58 -0.14 11.56 -3.87
CA GLY A 58 -0.12 11.00 -2.52
C GLY A 58 0.48 11.97 -1.49
N SER A 59 0.16 11.75 -0.22
CA SER A 59 0.73 12.47 0.93
C SER A 59 2.24 12.24 1.10
N ASN A 60 2.77 11.22 0.43
CA ASN A 60 4.19 10.95 0.36
C ASN A 60 4.91 11.75 -0.76
N GLY A 61 4.19 12.62 -1.49
CA GLY A 61 4.74 13.40 -2.60
C GLY A 61 4.92 12.62 -3.89
N GLU A 62 4.45 11.38 -3.97
CA GLU A 62 4.50 10.55 -5.17
C GLU A 62 3.18 10.60 -5.95
N SER A 63 3.30 10.53 -7.28
CA SER A 63 2.13 10.49 -8.16
C SER A 63 1.76 9.05 -8.48
N TYR A 64 0.48 8.73 -8.39
CA TYR A 64 -0.05 7.41 -8.71
C TYR A 64 -0.98 7.49 -9.91
N GLN A 65 -1.00 6.45 -10.74
CA GLN A 65 -1.86 6.38 -11.93
C GLN A 65 -3.35 6.55 -11.61
N ASN A 66 -3.78 6.04 -10.46
CA ASN A 66 -5.11 6.23 -9.89
C ASN A 66 -5.10 5.90 -8.40
N GLU A 67 -6.23 6.16 -7.73
CA GLU A 67 -6.41 5.91 -6.30
C GLU A 67 -6.20 4.44 -5.91
N CYS A 68 -6.55 3.49 -6.78
CA CYS A 68 -6.35 2.07 -6.49
C CYS A 68 -4.85 1.74 -6.40
N TYR A 69 -4.03 2.26 -7.32
CA TYR A 69 -2.57 2.08 -7.25
C TYR A 69 -1.96 2.78 -6.03
N LEU A 70 -2.51 3.92 -5.61
CA LEU A 70 -2.10 4.59 -4.36
C LEU A 70 -2.38 3.71 -3.14
N ARG A 71 -3.57 3.13 -3.02
CA ARG A 71 -3.90 2.20 -1.92
C ARG A 71 -3.05 0.93 -1.97
N GLN A 72 -2.79 0.40 -3.15
CA GLN A 72 -1.88 -0.74 -3.30
C GLN A 72 -0.47 -0.40 -2.81
N ALA A 73 0.03 0.79 -3.12
CA ALA A 73 1.33 1.25 -2.64
C ALA A 73 1.34 1.43 -1.12
N ALA A 74 0.27 2.00 -0.53
CA ALA A 74 0.09 2.11 0.91
C ALA A 74 0.16 0.74 1.60
N CYS A 75 -0.52 -0.27 1.03
CA CYS A 75 -0.42 -1.65 1.51
C CYS A 75 1.00 -2.21 1.39
N LYS A 76 1.65 -2.09 0.24
CA LYS A 76 3.00 -2.65 0.04
C LYS A 76 4.05 -2.01 0.95
N GLN A 77 3.92 -0.71 1.20
CA GLN A 77 4.80 0.05 2.08
C GLN A 77 4.42 -0.09 3.55
N GLN A 78 3.25 -0.66 3.86
CA GLN A 78 2.66 -0.69 5.19
C GLN A 78 2.66 0.71 5.84
N SER A 79 2.34 1.72 5.03
CA SER A 79 2.34 3.12 5.42
C SER A 79 1.11 3.82 4.85
N GLU A 80 0.51 4.72 5.62
CA GLU A 80 -0.67 5.45 5.18
C GLU A 80 -0.30 6.47 4.11
N ILE A 81 -0.92 6.35 2.94
CA ILE A 81 -0.80 7.30 1.85
C ILE A 81 -2.19 7.83 1.57
N LEU A 82 -2.38 9.13 1.75
CA LEU A 82 -3.64 9.82 1.50
C LEU A 82 -3.56 10.56 0.18
N VAL A 83 -4.69 10.69 -0.52
CA VAL A 83 -4.77 11.58 -1.68
C VAL A 83 -4.72 13.02 -1.17
N VAL A 84 -3.69 13.78 -1.59
CA VAL A 84 -3.55 15.21 -1.28
C VAL A 84 -4.11 16.08 -2.39
N SER A 85 -4.02 15.63 -3.64
CA SER A 85 -4.51 16.38 -4.78
C SER A 85 -4.92 15.46 -5.92
N GLU A 86 -5.94 15.88 -6.67
CA GLU A 86 -6.27 15.28 -7.96
C GLU A 86 -5.22 15.72 -9.00
N GLY A 87 -4.77 14.80 -9.85
CA GLY A 87 -3.64 15.03 -10.75
C GLY A 87 -2.31 14.50 -10.20
N SER A 88 -1.25 14.58 -11.00
CA SER A 88 0.10 14.22 -10.54
C SER A 88 0.64 15.28 -9.58
N CYS A 89 1.49 14.87 -8.63
CA CYS A 89 2.21 15.80 -7.77
C CYS A 89 3.03 16.79 -8.61
N ALA A 90 3.11 18.03 -8.14
CA ALA A 90 3.99 19.03 -8.71
C ALA A 90 5.44 18.58 -8.47
N THR A 91 6.06 17.93 -9.45
CA THR A 91 7.50 17.66 -9.41
C THR A 91 8.20 19.01 -9.46
N ASP A 92 9.12 19.26 -8.53
CA ASP A 92 10.00 20.43 -8.51
C ASP A 92 10.97 20.38 -9.71
N ALA A 93 10.43 20.59 -10.90
CA ALA A 93 11.13 20.75 -12.16
C ALA A 93 10.54 21.97 -12.88
N GLY A 94 10.48 23.10 -12.16
CA GLY A 94 10.20 24.41 -12.74
C GLY A 94 8.78 24.62 -13.24
N SER A 95 8.37 25.88 -13.23
CA SER A 95 7.11 26.36 -13.79
C SER A 95 6.90 25.87 -15.23
N GLY A 96 5.73 25.32 -15.51
CA GLY A 96 5.33 24.95 -16.86
C GLY A 96 3.83 24.70 -16.94
N SER A 97 3.04 25.77 -16.96
CA SER A 97 1.72 25.76 -17.60
C SER A 97 1.94 25.40 -19.08
N GLY A 98 1.87 24.11 -19.39
CA GLY A 98 1.93 23.62 -20.76
C GLY A 98 0.53 23.32 -21.25
N ASP A 99 -0.14 24.34 -21.81
CA ASP A 99 -1.24 24.13 -22.72
C ASP A 99 -0.70 23.38 -23.95
N GLY A 100 -0.80 22.04 -23.91
CA GLY A 100 -0.47 21.18 -25.04
C GLY A 100 -1.54 21.27 -26.11
N VAL A 101 -1.57 22.36 -26.88
CA VAL A 101 -2.19 22.37 -28.21
C VAL A 101 -1.36 21.43 -29.09
N GLN A 102 -1.83 20.21 -29.30
CA GLN A 102 -1.28 19.31 -30.31
C GLN A 102 -1.63 19.84 -31.70
N ASN A 103 -0.80 20.75 -32.22
CA ASN A 103 -0.74 21.03 -33.64
C ASN A 103 0.17 20.01 -34.31
N ASP A 104 -0.38 18.82 -34.58
CA ASP A 104 0.26 17.82 -35.44
C ASP A 104 -0.77 17.15 -36.35
N LYS A 105 -1.25 17.88 -37.36
CA LYS A 105 -1.60 17.27 -38.66
C LYS A 105 -0.95 18.04 -39.81
N LYS A 106 0.30 17.64 -40.04
CA LYS A 106 0.87 17.27 -41.34
C LYS A 106 0.40 18.08 -42.56
N LEU A 107 1.33 18.86 -43.09
CA LEU A 107 1.49 19.11 -44.52
C LEU A 107 1.18 17.84 -45.34
N ASN A 108 0.26 17.94 -46.29
CA ASN A 108 0.31 17.19 -47.57
C ASN A 108 -0.73 17.71 -48.58
N ASN A 109 -0.17 18.26 -49.67
CA ASN A 109 -0.70 18.48 -51.02
C ASN A 109 -1.75 19.57 -51.24
#